data_AF-A0A846H0F0-F1
#
_entry.id   AF-A0A846H0F0-F1
#
_cell.length_a   1.000
_cell.length_b   1.000
_cell.length_c   1.000
_cell.angle_alpha   90.00
_cell.angle_beta   90.00
_cell.angle_gamma   90.00
#
_symmetry.space_group_name_H-M   'P 1'
#
loop_
_entity.id
_entity.type
_entity.pdbx_description
1 polymer ?
#
loop_
_entity_poly.entity_id
_entity_poly.type
_entity_poly.pdbx_seq_one_letter_code
_entity_poly.pdbx_strand_id
1 'polypeptide(L)' 'MTPSTYPRLIRFLQDDLAISTASLAVALRHREQDPGPLPMILWQYGLITLEQLEQIYDWLETA' A
#
# COMPACT_ATOMS: atom_id res chain seq x y z
N MET A 1 17.26 -3.68 15.70
CA MET A 1 16.98 -2.62 14.73
C MET A 1 15.70 -3.03 14.02
N THR A 2 14.56 -2.45 14.37
CA THR A 2 13.26 -2.85 13.77
C THR A 2 13.32 -2.51 12.28
N PRO A 3 13.21 -3.51 11.37
CA PRO A 3 13.22 -3.22 9.96
C PRO A 3 12.06 -2.26 9.70
N SER A 4 12.35 -1.13 9.07
CA SER A 4 11.29 -0.26 8.59
C SER A 4 10.54 -1.07 7.52
N THR A 5 9.42 -1.70 7.87
CA THR A 5 8.63 -2.53 6.93
C THR A 5 8.07 -1.70 5.78
N TYR A 6 7.97 -0.39 5.97
CA TYR A 6 7.44 0.58 5.02
C TYR A 6 8.15 0.62 3.65
N PRO A 7 9.49 0.78 3.55
CA PRO A 7 10.20 0.70 2.28
C PRO A 7 10.07 -0.66 1.58
N ARG A 8 9.90 -1.76 2.33
CA ARG A 8 9.71 -3.09 1.75
C ARG A 8 8.30 -3.24 1.18
N LEU A 9 7.29 -2.74 1.90
CA LEU A 9 5.91 -2.65 1.42
C LEU A 9 5.84 -1.82 0.12
N ILE A 10 6.43 -0.62 0.10
CA ILE A 10 6.44 0.24 -1.09
C ILE A 10 7.06 -0.49 -2.30
N ARG A 11 8.11 -1.28 -2.09
CA ARG A 11 8.73 -2.06 -3.17
C ARG A 11 7.82 -3.18 -3.65
N PHE A 12 7.16 -3.90 -2.75
CA PHE A 12 6.16 -4.93 -3.10
C PHE A 12 4.99 -4.32 -3.90
N LEU A 13 4.48 -3.17 -3.46
CA LEU A 13 3.42 -2.43 -4.17
C LEU A 13 3.86 -2.06 -5.60
N GLN A 14 5.11 -1.65 -5.80
CA GLN A 14 5.61 -1.25 -7.13
C GLN A 14 5.98 -2.43 -8.03
N ASP A 15 6.59 -3.48 -7.47
CA ASP A 15 7.19 -4.58 -8.23
C ASP A 15 6.17 -5.71 -8.46
N ASP A 16 5.45 -6.12 -7.41
CA ASP A 16 4.52 -7.25 -7.42
C ASP A 16 3.14 -6.82 -7.90
N LEU A 17 2.67 -5.67 -7.41
CA LEU A 17 1.34 -5.14 -7.70
C LEU A 17 1.32 -4.13 -8.85
N ALA A 18 2.50 -3.83 -9.43
CA ALA A 18 2.68 -2.86 -10.52
C ALA A 18 2.07 -1.47 -10.24
N ILE A 19 1.97 -1.08 -8.96
CA ILE A 19 1.39 0.20 -8.57
C ILE A 19 2.37 1.31 -8.90
N SER A 20 1.93 2.24 -9.74
CA SER A 20 2.72 3.42 -10.06
C SER A 20 2.98 4.30 -8.83
N THR A 21 4.16 4.91 -8.78
CA THR A 21 4.54 5.86 -7.72
C THR A 21 3.53 7.02 -7.59
N ALA A 22 2.86 7.40 -8.69
CA ALA A 22 1.79 8.40 -8.66
C ALA A 22 0.60 7.95 -7.80
N SER A 23 0.17 6.70 -7.93
CA SER A 23 -0.92 6.10 -7.14
C SER A 23 -0.56 6.05 -5.65
N LEU A 24 0.68 5.67 -5.34
CA LEU A 24 1.20 5.71 -3.96
C LEU A 24 1.25 7.14 -3.40
N ALA A 25 1.64 8.12 -4.22
CA ALA A 25 1.69 9.52 -3.80
C ALA A 25 0.29 10.08 -3.48
N VAL A 26 -0.75 9.66 -4.22
CA VAL A 26 -2.14 10.02 -3.91
C VAL A 26 -2.54 9.44 -2.55
N ALA A 27 -2.30 8.15 -2.31
CA ALA A 27 -2.63 7.51 -1.05
C ALA A 27 -1.84 8.09 0.14
N LEU A 28 -0.55 8.43 -0.06
CA LEU A 28 0.29 9.08 0.94
C LEU A 28 -0.21 10.48 1.33
N ARG A 29 -0.60 11.31 0.36
CA ARG A 29 -1.17 12.64 0.63
C ARG A 29 -2.49 12.55 1.41
N HIS A 30 -3.32 11.57 1.09
CA HIS A 30 -4.58 11.35 1.82
C HIS A 30 -4.36 10.87 3.24
N ARG A 31 -3.29 10.11 3.49
CA ARG A 31 -2.90 9.67 4.83
C ARG A 31 -2.61 10.82 5.80
N GLU A 32 -2.26 12.00 5.29
CA GLU A 32 -2.07 13.21 6.11
C GLU A 32 -3.41 13.80 6.60
N GLN A 33 -4.49 13.57 5.87
CA GLN A 33 -5.84 14.07 6.20
C GLN A 33 -6.67 13.05 6.95
N ASP A 34 -6.53 11.76 6.59
CA ASP A 34 -7.20 10.64 7.22
C ASP A 34 -6.16 9.57 7.60
N PRO A 35 -5.90 9.33 8.89
CA PRO A 35 -4.89 8.36 9.35
C PRO A 35 -5.33 6.90 9.16
N GLY A 36 -5.91 6.58 8.01
CA GLY A 36 -6.26 5.23 7.60
C GLY A 36 -5.05 4.38 7.17
N PRO A 37 -5.22 3.05 7.10
CA PRO A 37 -4.23 2.16 6.53
C PRO A 37 -4.10 2.39 5.01
N LEU A 38 -2.85 2.53 4.54
CA LEU A 38 -2.52 2.72 3.13
C LEU A 38 -3.25 1.76 2.16
N PRO A 39 -3.34 0.43 2.44
CA PRO A 39 -4.09 -0.50 1.58
C PRO A 39 -5.56 -0.13 1.39
N MET A 40 -6.26 0.30 2.45
CA MET A 40 -7.66 0.71 2.32
C MET A 40 -7.80 1.97 1.45
N ILE A 41 -6.90 2.94 1.62
CA ILE A 41 -6.91 4.16 0.80
C ILE A 41 -6.68 3.78 -0.67
N LEU A 42 -5.72 2.90 -0.98
CA LEU A 42 -5.49 2.44 -2.35
C LEU A 42 -6.76 1.81 -2.96
N TRP A 43 -7.47 0.98 -2.19
CA TRP A 43 -8.70 0.33 -2.65
C TRP A 43 -9.87 1.29 -2.81
N GLN A 44 -10.07 2.22 -1.87
CA GLN A 44 -11.13 3.23 -1.94
C GLN A 44 -10.99 4.14 -3.17
N TYR A 45 -9.76 4.38 -3.62
CA TYR A 45 -9.48 5.17 -4.82
C TYR A 45 -9.53 4.34 -6.11
N GLY A 46 -9.79 3.03 -6.02
CA GLY A 46 -9.77 2.13 -7.16
C GLY A 46 -8.38 1.96 -7.78
N LEU A 47 -7.32 2.23 -7.01
CA LEU A 47 -5.92 2.09 -7.45
C LEU A 47 -5.47 0.62 -7.41
N ILE A 48 -6.17 -0.20 -6.63
CA ILE A 48 -5.95 -1.64 -6.50
C ILE A 48 -7.30 -2.37 -6.50
N THR A 49 -7.29 -3.64 -6.91
CA THR A 49 -8.44 -4.53 -6.80
C THR A 49 -8.54 -5.15 -5.40
N LEU A 50 -9.65 -5.84 -5.11
CA LEU A 50 -9.81 -6.58 -3.86
C LEU A 50 -8.73 -7.68 -3.71
N GLU A 51 -8.42 -8.41 -4.79
CA GLU A 51 -7.36 -9.44 -4.78
C GLU A 51 -5.98 -8.87 -4.44
N GLN A 52 -5.69 -7.66 -4.94
CA GLN A 52 -4.47 -6.94 -4.62
C GLN A 52 -4.47 -6.45 -3.17
N LEU A 53 -5.61 -5.98 -2.67
CA LEU A 53 -5.78 -5.61 -1.28
C LEU A 53 -5.50 -6.80 -0.36
N GLU A 54 -6.05 -7.97 -0.66
CA GLU A 54 -5.83 -9.21 0.08
C GLU A 54 -4.35 -9.60 0.09
N GLN A 55 -3.66 -9.54 -1.05
CA GLN A 55 -2.21 -9.80 -1.12
C GLN A 55 -1.39 -8.84 -0.26
N ILE A 56 -1.77 -7.55 -0.19
CA ILE A 56 -1.09 -6.58 0.67
C ILE A 56 -1.28 -6.94 2.15
N TYR A 57 -2.49 -7.33 2.54
CA TYR A 57 -2.76 -7.75 3.92
C TYR A 57 -2.04 -9.04 4.28
N ASP A 58 -2.10 -10.06 3.42
CA ASP A 58 -1.37 -11.32 3.59
C ASP A 58 0.13 -11.06 3.75
N TRP A 59 0.70 -10.23 2.85
CA TRP A 59 2.09 -9.82 2.91
C TRP A 59 2.45 -9.08 4.21
N LEU A 60 1.56 -8.20 4.70
CA LEU A 60 1.74 -7.50 5.98
C LEU A 60 1.69 -8.44 7.19
N GLU A 61 0.95 -9.54 7.11
CA GLU A 61 0.90 -10.56 8.18
C GLU A 61 2.15 -11.46 8.18
N THR A 62 2.76 -11.71 7.01
CA THR A 62 3.97 -12.54 6.91
C THR A 62 5.30 -11.77 7.07
N ALA A 63 5.32 -10.44 7.03
CA ALA A 63 6.55 -9.61 7.02
C ALA A 63 7.03 -9.15 8.41
#